data_AF-A0A2V6DME8-F1
#
_entry.id   AF-A0A2V6DME8-F1
#
_cell.length_a   1.000
_cell.length_b   1.000
_cell.length_c   1.000
_cell.angle_alpha   90.00
_cell.angle_beta   90.00
_cell.angle_gamma   90.00
#
_symmetry.space_group_name_H-M   'P 1'
#
loop_
_entity.id
_entity.type
_entity.pdbx_description
1 polymer ?
#
loop_
_entity_poly.entity_id
_entity_poly.type
_entity_poly.pdbx_seq_one_letter_code
_entity_poly.pdbx_strand_id
1 'polypeptide(L)' 'FGGARVIEALLPVMRELGLVTIFNDVNFGHAAKIFGEDGKLLDESFVGRTAKFLDELIWMSRVLRYGRENIAPA' A
#
# COMPACT_ATOMS: atom_id res chain seq x y z
N PHE A 1 13.33 11.32 -4.05
CA PHE A 1 12.25 11.84 -3.19
C PHE A 1 12.17 11.00 -1.92
N GLY A 2 11.93 11.62 -0.74
CA GLY A 2 11.97 10.91 0.55
C GLY A 2 10.94 9.80 0.71
N GLY A 3 9.67 10.03 0.33
CA GLY A 3 8.61 9.03 0.47
C GLY A 3 8.84 7.74 -0.33
N ALA A 4 9.29 7.85 -1.59
CA ALA A 4 9.66 6.70 -2.40
C ALA A 4 10.81 5.87 -1.78
N ARG A 5 11.81 6.53 -1.17
CA ARG A 5 12.91 5.83 -0.49
C ARG A 5 12.46 5.09 0.76
N VAL A 6 11.47 5.60 1.48
CA VAL A 6 10.87 4.90 2.63
C VAL A 6 10.17 3.63 2.17
N ILE A 7 9.41 3.69 1.07
CA ILE A 7 8.75 2.50 0.49
C ILE A 7 9.81 1.45 0.10
N GLU A 8 10.84 1.84 -0.65
CA GLU A 8 11.94 0.96 -1.05
C GLU A 8 12.64 0.33 0.16
N ALA A 9 12.93 1.12 1.21
CA ALA A 9 13.60 0.66 2.41
C ALA A 9 12.74 -0.30 3.26
N LEU A 10 11.42 -0.25 3.11
CA LEU A 10 10.49 -1.11 3.84
C LEU A 10 10.35 -2.51 3.20
N LEU A 11 10.63 -2.66 1.91
CA LEU A 11 10.47 -3.93 1.20
C LEU A 11 11.29 -5.08 1.83
N PRO A 12 12.58 -4.90 2.19
CA PRO A 12 13.32 -5.93 2.91
C PRO A 12 12.70 -6.26 4.27
N VAL A 13 12.21 -5.27 5.01
CA VAL A 13 11.57 -5.48 6.34
C VAL A 13 10.32 -6.35 6.21
N MET A 14 9.47 -6.07 5.22
CA MET A 14 8.27 -6.88 4.97
C MET A 14 8.63 -8.34 4.67
N ARG A 15 9.70 -8.57 3.90
CA ARG A 15 10.21 -9.92 3.60
C ARG A 15 10.69 -10.63 4.85
N GLU A 16 11.50 -9.98 5.68
CA GLU A 16 12.03 -10.57 6.91
C GLU A 16 10.92 -10.91 7.92
N LEU A 17 9.83 -10.15 7.93
CA LEU A 17 8.65 -10.45 8.75
C LEU A 17 7.74 -11.54 8.15
N GLY A 18 8.09 -12.11 6.99
CA GLY A 18 7.28 -13.12 6.30
C GLY A 18 5.97 -12.57 5.70
N LEU A 19 5.90 -11.26 5.45
CA LEU A 19 4.75 -10.61 4.83
C LEU A 19 4.86 -10.65 3.30
N VAL A 20 3.71 -10.51 2.63
CA VAL A 20 3.63 -10.39 1.17
C VAL A 20 3.34 -8.95 0.78
N THR A 21 4.15 -8.41 -0.13
CA THR A 21 4.01 -7.06 -0.68
C THR A 21 3.17 -7.08 -1.96
N ILE A 22 2.31 -6.09 -2.15
CA ILE A 22 1.53 -5.87 -3.38
C ILE A 22 2.27 -4.97 -4.38
N PHE A 23 1.80 -4.88 -5.62
CA PHE A 23 2.49 -4.13 -6.67
C PHE A 23 2.21 -2.62 -6.65
N ASN A 24 0.97 -2.22 -6.42
CA ASN A 24 0.66 -0.80 -6.32
C ASN A 24 1.18 -0.27 -4.97
N ASP A 25 1.80 0.91 -5.00
CA ASP A 25 2.14 1.70 -3.84
C ASP A 25 1.51 3.10 -3.95
N VAL A 26 1.51 3.83 -2.83
CA VAL A 26 1.08 5.24 -2.81
C VAL A 26 2.14 6.06 -2.11
N ASN A 27 2.77 6.96 -2.86
CA ASN A 27 3.73 7.91 -2.33
C ASN A 27 3.10 9.32 -2.21
N PHE A 28 3.11 9.87 -1.00
CA PHE A 28 2.63 11.21 -0.69
C PHE A 28 3.79 12.21 -0.65
N GLY A 29 4.21 12.69 -1.82
CA GLY A 29 5.25 13.72 -1.93
C GLY A 29 4.79 15.06 -1.35
N HIS A 30 5.62 15.70 -0.51
CA HIS A 30 5.28 16.96 0.17
C HIS A 30 3.95 16.90 0.93
N ALA A 31 3.75 15.88 1.76
CA ALA A 31 2.49 15.62 2.46
C ALA A 31 1.85 16.85 3.14
N ALA A 32 2.65 17.75 3.72
CA ALA A 32 2.17 19.01 4.31
C ALA A 32 1.45 19.96 3.34
N LYS A 33 1.62 19.79 2.01
CA LYS A 33 0.95 20.56 0.95
C LYS A 33 -0.27 19.84 0.36
N ILE A 34 -0.47 18.57 0.72
CA ILE A 34 -1.57 17.76 0.22
C ILE A 34 -2.86 18.04 1.00
N PHE A 35 -2.73 18.48 2.26
CA PHE A 35 -3.85 18.77 3.14
C PHE A 35 -3.91 20.27 3.46
N GLY A 36 -5.12 20.81 3.50
CA GLY A 36 -5.40 22.17 3.95
C GLY A 36 -5.25 22.30 5.46
N GLU A 37 -5.31 23.54 5.96
CA GLU A 37 -5.25 23.83 7.40
C GLU A 37 -6.41 23.20 8.18
N ASP A 38 -7.55 22.97 7.53
CA ASP A 38 -8.71 22.26 8.08
C ASP A 38 -8.57 20.73 8.02
N GLY A 39 -7.42 20.23 7.57
CA GLY A 39 -7.13 18.80 7.41
C GLY A 39 -7.76 18.16 6.18
N LYS A 40 -8.46 18.92 5.32
CA LYS A 40 -9.06 18.35 4.10
C LYS A 40 -8.03 18.13 3.02
N LEU A 41 -8.25 17.08 2.23
CA LEU A 41 -7.45 16.78 1.06
C LEU A 41 -7.64 17.88 0.00
N LEU A 42 -6.54 18.46 -0.48
CA LEU A 42 -6.54 19.50 -1.51
C LEU A 42 -6.43 18.91 -2.92
N ASP A 43 -5.82 17.73 -3.06
CA ASP A 43 -5.62 17.05 -4.33
C ASP A 43 -6.38 15.71 -4.33
N GLU A 44 -7.54 15.69 -4.98
CA GLU A 44 -8.39 14.51 -5.06
C GLU A 44 -7.79 13.37 -5.90
N SER A 45 -6.71 13.60 -6.67
CA SER A 45 -6.04 12.53 -7.41
C SER A 45 -5.49 11.44 -6.47
N PHE A 46 -5.21 11.79 -5.22
CA PHE A 46 -4.83 10.83 -4.18
C PHE A 46 -5.96 9.86 -3.81
N VAL A 47 -7.23 10.24 -3.99
CA VAL A 47 -8.37 9.34 -3.74
C VAL A 47 -8.30 8.15 -4.70
N GLY A 48 -8.19 8.40 -6.01
CA GLY A 48 -8.13 7.34 -7.01
C GLY A 48 -6.89 6.44 -6.87
N ARG A 49 -5.73 7.04 -6.58
CA ARG A 49 -4.48 6.27 -6.33
C ARG A 49 -4.60 5.39 -5.09
N THR A 50 -5.15 5.93 -4.01
CA THR A 50 -5.36 5.20 -2.75
C THR A 50 -6.40 4.09 -2.92
N ALA A 51 -7.48 4.34 -3.66
CA ALA A 51 -8.48 3.33 -3.97
C ALA A 51 -7.84 2.13 -4.69
N LYS A 52 -7.07 2.37 -5.76
CA LYS A 52 -6.37 1.30 -6.50
C LYS A 52 -5.44 0.47 -5.61
N PHE A 53 -4.69 1.12 -4.73
CA PHE A 53 -3.82 0.46 -3.74
C PHE A 53 -4.62 -0.43 -2.77
N LEU A 54 -5.69 0.11 -2.18
CA LEU A 54 -6.53 -0.62 -1.23
C LEU A 54 -7.28 -1.78 -1.91
N ASP A 55 -7.77 -1.58 -3.12
CA ASP A 55 -8.46 -2.62 -3.89
C ASP A 55 -7.54 -3.81 -4.15
N GLU A 56 -6.29 -3.57 -4.56
CA GLU A 56 -5.30 -4.64 -4.73
C GLU A 56 -4.96 -5.32 -3.40
N LEU A 57 -4.75 -4.55 -2.32
CA LEU A 57 -4.45 -5.10 -1.00
C LEU A 57 -5.56 -6.02 -0.49
N ILE A 58 -6.82 -5.58 -0.63
CA ILE A 58 -7.99 -6.36 -0.24
C ILE A 58 -8.10 -7.61 -1.11
N TRP A 59 -7.91 -7.48 -2.43
CA TRP A 59 -7.96 -8.62 -3.33
C TRP A 59 -6.87 -9.66 -2.99
N MET A 60 -5.62 -9.23 -2.86
CA MET A 60 -4.49 -10.14 -2.61
C MET A 60 -4.60 -10.80 -1.23
N SER A 61 -5.02 -10.06 -0.20
CA SER A 61 -5.25 -10.63 1.13
C SER A 61 -6.33 -11.71 1.14
N ARG A 62 -7.43 -11.51 0.38
CA ARG A 62 -8.49 -12.52 0.21
C ARG A 62 -7.97 -13.76 -0.50
N VAL A 63 -7.24 -13.59 -1.60
CA VAL A 63 -6.68 -14.70 -2.39
C VAL A 63 -5.69 -15.52 -1.55
N LEU A 64 -4.74 -14.86 -0.89
CA LEU A 64 -3.72 -15.52 -0.08
C LEU A 64 -4.34 -16.24 1.13
N ARG A 65 -5.32 -15.62 1.78
CA ARG A 65 -6.06 -16.26 2.88
C ARG A 65 -6.75 -17.53 2.40
N TYR A 66 -7.49 -17.45 1.30
CA TYR A 66 -8.17 -18.60 0.73
C TYR A 66 -7.19 -19.72 0.39
N GLY A 67 -6.08 -19.38 -0.28
CA GLY A 67 -5.03 -20.34 -0.62
C GLY A 67 -4.48 -21.07 0.61
N ARG A 68 -4.17 -20.33 1.68
CA ARG A 68 -3.68 -20.90 2.94
C ARG A 68 -4.70 -21.83 3.61
N GLU A 69 -5.99 -21.49 3.54
CA GLU A 69 -7.05 -22.25 4.21
C GLU A 69 -7.48 -23.49 3.41
N ASN A 70 -7.33 -23.49 2.07
CA ASN A 70 -7.99 -24.48 1.21
C ASN A 70 -7.04 -25.25 0.28
N ILE A 71 -5.78 -24.85 0.14
CA ILE A 71 -4.81 -25.51 -0.74
C ILE A 71 -3.78 -26.22 0.14
N ALA A 72 -3.70 -27.54 0.01
CA ALA A 72 -2.68 -28.32 0.71
C ALA A 72 -1.28 -27.92 0.20
N PRO A 73 -0.27 -27.81 1.09
CA PRO A 73 1.12 -27.68 0.67
C PRO A 73 1.50 -28.84 -0.26
N ALA A 74 2.31 -28.55 -1.28
CA ALA A 74 2.89 -29.57 -2.16
C ALA A 74 3.92 -30.43 -1.40
#